data_AF-A0A844KPF5-F1
#
_entry.id   AF-A0A844KPF5-F1
#
_cell.length_a   1.000
_cell.length_b   1.000
_cell.length_c   1.000
_cell.angle_alpha   90.00
_cell.angle_beta   90.00
_cell.angle_gamma   90.00
#
_symmetry.space_group_name_H-M   'P 1'
#
loop_
_entity.id
_entity.type
_entity.pdbx_description
1 polymer ?
#
loop_
_entity_poly.entity_id
_entity_poly.type
_entity_poly.pdbx_seq_one_letter_code
_entity_poly.pdbx_strand_id
1 'polypeptide(L)'
;MQNNPDKRIEYEALIYDCAKLISSGAMDWAPAGSHVKEAGTIINADGSVSGWAITEDDNGDESREKTKLDKDKRDTWEKKILEMHKQKRIKEKKEAQKRLEKKSIDLDPTLSCNINVTA
;
A
#
# COMPACT_ATOMS: atom_id res chain seq x y z
N MET A 1 -9.13 -11.66 -10.82
CA MET A 1 -8.88 -10.46 -9.98
C MET A 1 -8.05 -10.77 -8.74
N GLN A 2 -8.37 -11.82 -7.97
CA GLN A 2 -7.64 -12.19 -6.75
C GLN A 2 -6.21 -12.76 -6.98
N ASN A 3 -5.96 -13.36 -8.16
CA ASN A 3 -4.71 -14.06 -8.46
C ASN A 3 -3.67 -13.23 -9.22
N ASN A 4 -3.95 -11.94 -9.49
CA ASN A 4 -2.97 -11.06 -10.14
C ASN A 4 -2.26 -10.23 -9.05
N PRO A 5 -0.95 -10.49 -8.80
CA PRO A 5 -0.22 -9.84 -7.72
C PRO A 5 -0.09 -8.33 -7.90
N ASP A 6 -0.06 -7.82 -9.12
CA ASP A 6 0.03 -6.38 -9.38
C ASP A 6 -1.30 -5.68 -9.06
N LYS A 7 -2.42 -6.28 -9.45
CA LYS A 7 -3.75 -5.74 -9.11
C LYS A 7 -4.03 -5.76 -7.61
N ARG A 8 -3.50 -6.74 -6.88
CA ARG A 8 -3.62 -6.82 -5.42
C ARG A 8 -3.05 -5.57 -4.73
N ILE A 9 -1.95 -5.02 -5.26
CA ILE A 9 -1.30 -3.82 -4.73
C ILE A 9 -2.18 -2.58 -4.95
N GLU A 10 -2.75 -2.44 -6.14
CA GLU A 10 -3.68 -1.34 -6.45
C GLU A 10 -4.89 -1.36 -5.49
N TYR A 11 -5.44 -2.55 -5.22
CA TYR A 11 -6.53 -2.70 -4.26
C TYR A 11 -6.11 -2.39 -2.81
N GLU A 12 -4.92 -2.82 -2.39
CA GLU A 12 -4.40 -2.47 -1.06
C GLU A 12 -4.23 -0.95 -0.91
N ALA A 13 -3.64 -0.29 -1.90
CA ALA A 13 -3.50 1.17 -1.91
C ALA A 13 -4.86 1.88 -1.84
N LEU A 14 -5.86 1.38 -2.59
CA LEU A 14 -7.22 1.91 -2.57
C LEU A 14 -7.90 1.77 -1.20
N ILE A 15 -7.78 0.61 -0.55
CA ILE A 15 -8.32 0.37 0.80
C ILE A 15 -7.71 1.36 1.80
N TYR A 16 -6.39 1.58 1.71
CA TYR A 16 -5.71 2.56 2.55
C TYR A 16 -6.19 3.99 2.29
N ASP A 17 -6.41 4.37 1.03
CA ASP A 17 -6.93 5.68 0.68
C ASP A 17 -8.35 5.89 1.23
N CYS A 18 -9.23 4.89 1.14
CA CYS A 18 -10.56 4.94 1.76
C CYS A 18 -10.47 5.07 3.29
N ALA A 19 -9.61 4.28 3.95
CA ALA A 19 -9.41 4.37 5.40
C ALA A 19 -8.84 5.73 5.83
N LYS A 20 -7.90 6.28 5.03
CA LYS A 20 -7.34 7.61 5.28
C LYS A 20 -8.41 8.68 5.19
N LEU A 21 -9.29 8.60 4.20
CA LEU A 21 -10.39 9.54 4.02
C LEU A 21 -11.34 9.52 5.23
N ILE A 22 -11.69 8.34 5.73
CA ILE A 22 -12.49 8.19 6.95
C ILE A 22 -11.74 8.80 8.16
N SER A 23 -10.46 8.44 8.36
CA SER A 23 -9.65 8.93 9.47
C SER A 23 -9.30 10.43 9.43
N SER A 24 -9.48 11.08 8.27
CA SER A 24 -9.20 12.51 8.12
C SER A 24 -10.21 13.40 8.86
N GLY A 25 -11.19 12.80 9.53
CA GLY A 25 -12.31 13.49 10.16
C GLY A 25 -13.35 13.94 9.15
N ALA A 26 -13.06 13.94 7.85
CA ALA A 26 -13.95 14.54 6.87
C ALA A 26 -15.24 13.74 6.57
N MET A 27 -15.34 12.50 7.05
CA MET A 27 -16.56 11.66 7.01
C MET A 27 -17.15 11.37 8.40
N ASP A 28 -16.37 11.56 9.47
CA ASP A 28 -16.76 11.29 10.87
C ASP A 28 -16.95 12.57 11.69
N TRP A 29 -16.78 13.73 11.05
CA TRP A 29 -17.02 15.03 11.66
C TRP A 29 -18.52 15.31 11.63
N ALA A 30 -19.18 14.95 12.72
CA ALA A 30 -20.46 15.53 13.07
C ALA A 30 -20.23 16.81 13.90
N PRO A 31 -20.89 17.93 13.59
CA PRO A 31 -20.98 19.07 14.49
C PRO A 31 -21.47 18.65 15.88
N ALA A 32 -21.13 19.41 16.93
CA ALA A 32 -21.58 19.11 18.29
C ALA A 32 -23.13 19.12 18.34
N GLY A 33 -23.74 17.99 18.72
CA GLY A 33 -25.20 17.80 18.70
C GLY A 33 -25.73 17.15 17.42
N SER A 34 -24.86 16.58 16.57
CA SER A 34 -25.25 15.80 15.39
C SER A 34 -24.66 14.39 15.41
N HIS A 35 -25.28 13.48 14.68
CA HIS A 35 -24.81 12.11 14.48
C HIS A 35 -24.73 11.78 12.98
N VAL A 36 -23.80 10.91 12.61
CA VAL A 36 -23.69 10.42 11.24
C VAL A 36 -24.81 9.41 10.99
N LYS A 37 -25.65 9.69 9.99
CA LYS A 37 -26.73 8.81 9.55
C LYS A 37 -26.24 7.81 8.51
N GLU A 38 -25.51 8.32 7.53
CA GLU A 38 -24.92 7.53 6.45
C GLU A 38 -23.59 8.14 6.02
N ALA A 39 -22.66 7.29 5.59
CA ALA A 39 -21.41 7.75 5.02
C ALA A 39 -20.90 6.74 4.00
N GLY A 40 -20.21 7.21 2.97
CA GLY A 40 -19.62 6.33 1.97
C GLY A 40 -18.44 6.95 1.23
N THR A 41 -17.74 6.10 0.47
CA THR A 41 -16.63 6.50 -0.41
C THR A 41 -17.03 6.31 -1.88
N ILE A 42 -16.47 7.14 -2.74
CA ILE A 42 -16.70 7.19 -4.18
C ILE A 42 -15.35 7.10 -4.86
N ILE A 43 -15.22 6.12 -5.75
CA ILE A 43 -14.09 5.97 -6.66
C ILE A 43 -14.46 6.72 -7.94
N ASN A 44 -13.80 7.85 -8.18
CA ASN A 44 -14.05 8.68 -9.34
C ASN A 44 -13.39 8.09 -10.59
N ALA A 45 -13.90 8.45 -11.78
CA ALA A 45 -13.38 7.99 -13.06
C ALA A 45 -11.91 8.42 -13.30
N ASP A 46 -11.48 9.52 -12.69
CA ASP A 46 -10.10 10.00 -12.70
C ASP A 46 -9.17 9.19 -11.75
N GLY A 47 -9.69 8.16 -11.07
CA GLY A 47 -8.97 7.36 -10.08
C GLY A 47 -8.76 8.06 -8.73
N SER A 48 -9.43 9.19 -8.46
CA SER A 48 -9.45 9.81 -7.14
C SER A 48 -10.50 9.18 -6.24
N VAL A 49 -10.26 9.23 -4.92
CA VAL A 49 -11.21 8.79 -3.91
C VAL A 49 -11.81 10.03 -3.26
N SER A 50 -13.14 10.09 -3.19
CA SER A 50 -13.88 11.09 -2.41
C SER A 50 -14.79 10.38 -1.41
N GLY A 51 -15.16 11.06 -0.34
CA GLY A 51 -16.16 10.59 0.61
C GLY A 51 -17.34 11.54 0.69
N TRP A 52 -18.43 11.00 1.18
CA TRP A 52 -19.63 11.73 1.52
C TRP A 52 -20.14 11.28 2.88
N ALA A 53 -20.80 12.19 3.58
CA ALA A 53 -21.48 11.90 4.84
C ALA A 53 -22.80 12.67 4.89
N ILE A 54 -23.81 12.05 5.49
CA ILE A 54 -25.07 12.66 5.88
C ILE A 54 -25.09 12.65 7.40
N THR A 55 -25.24 13.83 7.99
CA THR A 55 -25.39 14.00 9.43
C THR A 55 -26.78 14.52 9.73
N GLU A 56 -27.32 14.12 10.87
CA GLU A 56 -28.61 14.58 11.37
C GLU A 56 -28.38 15.20 12.75
N ASP A 57 -28.91 16.39 12.98
CA ASP A 57 -28.87 17.04 14.29
C ASP A 57 -30.01 16.56 15.22
N ASP A 58 -29.97 16.96 16.48
CA ASP A 58 -31.01 16.61 17.47
C ASP A 58 -32.41 17.18 17.12
N ASN A 59 -32.50 18.14 16.18
CA ASN A 59 -33.76 18.70 15.70
C ASN A 59 -34.34 17.93 14.50
N GLY A 60 -33.58 16.98 13.94
CA GLY A 60 -33.93 16.22 12.73
C GLY A 60 -33.54 16.93 11.43
N ASP A 61 -32.71 17.99 11.49
CA ASP A 61 -32.20 18.66 10.31
C ASP A 61 -31.01 17.89 9.71
N GLU A 62 -31.11 17.54 8.43
CA GLU A 62 -30.07 16.80 7.71
C GLU A 62 -29.07 17.74 7.01
N SER A 63 -27.78 17.44 7.17
CA SER A 63 -26.67 18.09 6.44
C SER A 63 -25.90 17.08 5.59
N ARG A 64 -25.41 17.51 4.43
CA ARG A 64 -24.69 16.66 3.47
C ARG A 64 -23.31 17.24 3.17
N GLU A 65 -22.28 16.50 3.54
CA GLU A 65 -20.89 16.89 3.36
C GLU A 65 -20.20 16.03 2.31
N LYS A 66 -19.29 16.63 1.55
CA LYS A 66 -18.46 15.94 0.56
C LYS A 66 -17.01 16.36 0.69
N THR A 67 -16.13 15.37 0.76
CA THR A 67 -14.69 15.62 0.83
C THR A 67 -13.95 14.83 -0.23
N LYS A 68 -13.00 15.45 -0.93
CA LYS A 68 -12.16 14.81 -1.95
C LYS A 68 -10.72 14.71 -1.44
N LEU A 69 -10.09 13.53 -1.56
CA LEU A 69 -8.65 13.41 -1.33
C LEU A 69 -7.87 14.04 -2.48
N ASP A 70 -7.07 15.05 -2.18
CA ASP A 70 -6.12 15.67 -3.10
C ASP A 70 -5.15 14.60 -3.64
N LYS A 71 -5.08 14.43 -4.97
CA LYS A 71 -4.21 13.41 -5.58
C LYS A 71 -2.73 13.79 -5.49
N ASP A 72 -2.43 15.09 -5.51
CA ASP A 72 -1.09 15.62 -5.69
C ASP A 72 -0.37 15.84 -4.35
N LYS A 73 -1.15 16.10 -3.29
CA LYS A 73 -0.65 16.20 -1.91
C LYS A 73 -0.68 14.89 -1.13
N ARG A 74 -1.20 13.82 -1.74
CA ARG A 74 -1.16 12.50 -1.13
C ARG A 74 0.29 12.01 -1.14
N ASP A 75 0.84 11.77 0.05
CA ASP A 75 1.81 10.68 0.25
C ASP A 75 1.10 9.39 -0.17
N THR A 76 1.10 9.11 -1.47
CA THR A 76 0.23 8.11 -2.06
C THR A 76 0.69 6.77 -1.52
N TRP A 77 -0.19 6.06 -0.81
CA TRP A 77 0.13 4.71 -0.34
C TRP A 77 0.55 3.82 -1.50
N GLU A 78 0.01 4.06 -2.70
CA GLU A 78 0.48 3.47 -3.94
C GLU A 78 2.00 3.62 -4.14
N LYS A 79 2.56 4.85 -4.06
CA LYS A 79 4.00 5.08 -4.17
C LYS A 79 4.77 4.39 -3.06
N LYS A 80 4.27 4.43 -1.82
CA LYS A 80 4.94 3.81 -0.66
C LYS A 80 4.93 2.29 -0.72
N ILE A 81 3.85 1.68 -1.19
CA ILE A 81 3.70 0.23 -1.36
C ILE A 81 4.52 -0.22 -2.59
N LEU A 82 4.51 0.54 -3.69
CA LEU A 82 5.39 0.30 -4.84
C LEU A 82 6.87 0.33 -4.44
N GLU A 83 7.28 1.30 -3.64
CA GLU A 83 8.64 1.43 -3.09
C GLU A 83 8.98 0.21 -2.21
N MET A 84 8.10 -0.17 -1.28
CA MET A 84 8.26 -1.37 -0.44
C MET A 84 8.40 -2.65 -1.27
N HIS A 85 7.56 -2.86 -2.29
CA HIS A 85 7.64 -4.03 -3.16
C HIS A 85 8.91 -4.03 -4.03
N LYS A 86 9.35 -2.85 -4.47
CA LYS A 86 10.63 -2.69 -5.18
C LYS A 86 11.80 -3.09 -4.25
N GLN A 87 11.81 -2.62 -3.01
CA GLN A 87 12.80 -3.01 -2.01
C GLN A 87 12.77 -4.52 -1.71
N LYS A 88 11.58 -5.11 -1.59
CA LYS A 88 11.41 -6.56 -1.39
C LYS A 88 12.02 -7.37 -2.53
N ARG A 89 11.73 -7.01 -3.80
CA ARG A 89 12.30 -7.67 -4.99
C ARG A 89 13.84 -7.55 -5.04
N ILE A 90 14.39 -6.39 -4.66
CA ILE A 90 15.84 -6.18 -4.62
C ILE A 90 16.47 -7.09 -3.55
N LYS A 91 15.86 -7.18 -2.37
CA LYS A 91 16.33 -8.03 -1.28
C LYS A 91 16.32 -9.51 -1.67
N GLU A 92 15.22 -9.99 -2.24
CA GLU A 92 15.07 -11.37 -2.71
C GLU A 92 16.09 -11.73 -3.80
N LYS A 93 16.32 -10.84 -4.77
CA LYS A 93 17.37 -11.03 -5.79
C LYS A 93 18.76 -11.12 -5.17
N LYS A 94 19.08 -10.25 -4.21
CA LYS A 94 20.38 -10.25 -3.52
C LYS A 94 20.59 -11.52 -2.70
N GLU A 95 19.53 -12.04 -2.08
CA GLU A 95 19.58 -13.28 -1.29
C GLU A 95 19.70 -14.52 -2.19
N ALA A 96 18.99 -14.55 -3.33
CA ALA A 96 19.13 -15.60 -4.34
C ALA A 96 20.54 -15.64 -4.95
N GLN A 97 21.13 -14.48 -5.22
CA GLN A 97 22.50 -14.37 -5.73
C GLN A 97 23.52 -14.89 -4.72
N LYS A 98 23.40 -14.53 -3.43
CA LYS A 98 24.23 -15.11 -2.36
C LYS A 98 24.10 -16.63 -2.24
N ARG A 99 22.89 -17.18 -2.42
CA ARG A 99 22.66 -18.64 -2.39
C ARG A 99 23.31 -19.33 -3.60
N LEU A 100 23.30 -18.69 -4.76
CA LEU A 100 24.00 -19.17 -5.96
C LEU A 100 25.52 -19.13 -5.79
N GLU A 101 26.08 -18.03 -5.28
CA GLU A 101 27.53 -17.89 -5.00
C GLU A 101 28.01 -18.92 -3.97
N LYS A 102 27.23 -19.16 -2.92
CA LYS A 102 27.55 -20.20 -1.93
C LYS A 102 27.52 -21.60 -2.56
N LYS A 103 26.49 -21.90 -3.37
CA LYS A 103 26.42 -23.17 -4.12
C LYS A 103 27.55 -23.34 -5.14
N SER A 104 28.03 -22.27 -5.79
CA SER A 104 29.16 -22.36 -6.72
C SER A 104 30.48 -22.62 -6.01
N ILE A 105 30.66 -22.11 -4.78
CA ILE A 105 31.83 -22.42 -3.95
C ILE A 105 31.78 -23.87 -3.46
N ASP A 106 30.61 -24.34 -3.02
CA ASP A 106 30.43 -25.72 -2.53
C ASP A 106 30.55 -26.77 -3.65
N LEU A 107 30.33 -26.40 -4.92
CA LEU A 107 30.48 -27.29 -6.09
C LEU A 107 31.88 -27.32 -6.69
N ASP A 108 32.82 -26.46 -6.27
CA ASP A 108 34.20 -26.46 -6.76
C ASP A 108 35.21 -26.84 -5.66
N PRO A 109 35.24 -28.09 -5.19
CA PRO A 109 36.31 -28.61 -4.34
C PRO A 109 37.60 -28.91 -5.13
N THR A 110 37.65 -28.68 -6.45
CA THR A 110 38.74 -29.15 -7.31
C THR A 110 39.89 -28.17 -7.51
N LEU A 111 39.79 -26.92 -7.04
CA LEU A 111 40.87 -25.94 -7.16
C LEU A 111 41.72 -25.71 -5.89
N SER A 112 41.39 -26.32 -4.74
CA SER A 112 42.21 -26.16 -3.51
C SER A 112 43.30 -27.21 -3.32
N CYS A 113 43.46 -28.17 -4.24
CA CYS A 113 44.45 -29.23 -4.12
C CYS A 113 45.48 -29.15 -5.24
N ASN A 114 46.29 -28.09 -5.29
CA ASN A 114 47.46 -28.04 -6.18
C ASN A 114 48.56 -27.09 -5.65
N ILE A 115 48.94 -27.23 -4.38
CA ILE A 115 50.22 -26.69 -3.91
C ILE A 115 50.95 -27.79 -3.14
N ASN A 116 52.08 -28.19 -3.73
CA ASN A 116 53.17 -29.02 -3.22
C ASN A 116 53.12 -30.53 -3.45
N VAL A 117 53.35 -30.91 -4.71
CA VAL A 117 54.15 -32.10 -5.04
C VAL A 117 55.41 -31.60 -5.73
N THR A 118 56.54 -31.53 -5.03
CA THR A 118 57.91 -31.95 -5.42
C THR A 118 58.98 -31.20 -4.61
N ALA A 119 59.68 -31.93 -3.74
CA ALA A 119 61.13 -31.98 -3.62
C ALA A 119 61.50 -33.05 -2.58
#